data_AF-A0A949YI31-F1
#
_entry.id   AF-A0A949YI31-F1
#
_cell.length_a   1.000
_cell.length_b   1.000
_cell.length_c   1.000
_cell.angle_alpha   90.00
_cell.angle_beta   90.00
_cell.angle_gamma   90.00
#
_symmetry.space_group_name_H-M   'P 1'
#
loop_
_entity.id
_entity.type
_entity.pdbx_description
1 polymer ?
#
loop_
_entity_poly.entity_id
_entity_poly.type
_entity_poly.pdbx_seq_one_letter_code
_entity_poly.pdbx_strand_id
1 'polypeptide(L)'
;MARFSESHSWIFRGFPDLDPDAILRQHPDNEPLVTEEERQRAWWLWQRRPRGMNIFVYGILLGVGAMAHTPFLILGSPLLFCIFHSIYILFVLRVVGVYYFKERRYRRWKKDYMRAVARLVRDESNQ
;
A
#
# COMPACT_ATOMS: atom_id res chain seq x y z
N MET A 1 -2.18 10.78 35.26
CA MET A 1 -2.85 10.45 33.99
C MET A 1 -2.38 11.46 32.95
N ALA A 2 -1.44 11.08 32.08
CA ALA A 2 -0.95 11.95 31.01
C ALA A 2 -2.03 12.05 29.92
N ARG A 3 -2.53 13.27 29.68
CA ARG A 3 -3.37 13.59 28.51
C ARG A 3 -2.47 13.51 27.28
N PHE A 4 -2.58 12.42 26.51
CA PHE A 4 -2.08 12.40 25.14
C PHE A 4 -2.96 13.35 24.32
N SER A 5 -2.47 14.60 24.21
CA SER A 5 -3.10 15.69 23.49
C SER A 5 -3.41 15.29 22.04
N GLU A 6 -4.57 15.71 21.56
CA GLU A 6 -5.16 15.49 20.24
C GLU A 6 -4.32 15.98 19.04
N SER A 7 -3.10 16.49 19.28
CA SER A 7 -2.22 17.13 18.28
C SER A 7 -1.54 16.18 17.30
N HIS A 8 -1.60 14.86 17.48
CA HIS A 8 -0.99 13.92 16.52
C HIS A 8 -1.96 13.45 15.42
N SER A 9 -3.24 13.81 15.50
CA SER A 9 -4.28 13.29 14.60
C SER A 9 -4.31 13.98 13.22
N TRP A 10 -3.84 15.22 13.13
CA TRP A 10 -3.89 16.01 11.90
C TRP A 10 -2.82 15.58 10.88
N ILE A 11 -1.66 15.09 11.33
CA ILE A 11 -0.51 14.63 10.52
C ILE A 11 -0.91 13.49 9.54
N PHE A 12 -2.05 12.85 9.77
CA PHE A 12 -2.53 11.70 9.00
C PHE A 12 -3.74 11.96 8.10
N ARG A 13 -4.29 13.19 8.05
CA ARG A 13 -5.41 13.48 7.14
C ARG A 13 -4.94 13.50 5.70
N GLY A 14 -5.32 12.49 4.91
CA GLY A 14 -4.94 12.36 3.50
C GLY A 14 -3.61 11.63 3.26
N PHE A 15 -2.99 11.09 4.31
CA PHE A 15 -1.82 10.23 4.18
C PHE A 15 -2.22 8.84 3.68
N PRO A 16 -1.51 8.21 2.72
CA PRO A 16 -0.22 8.57 2.12
C PRO A 16 -0.35 9.23 0.73
N ASP A 17 -1.48 9.86 0.43
CA ASP A 17 -1.77 10.43 -0.89
C ASP A 17 -1.23 11.85 -1.07
N LEU A 18 -0.95 12.55 0.02
CA LEU A 18 -0.37 13.89 0.02
C LEU A 18 1.14 13.87 -0.26
N ASP A 19 1.61 14.85 -1.01
CA ASP A 19 3.02 15.14 -1.21
C ASP A 19 3.64 15.77 0.05
N PRO A 20 4.97 15.64 0.25
CA PRO A 20 5.64 16.21 1.42
C PRO A 20 5.42 17.71 1.60
N ASP A 21 5.31 18.47 0.51
CA ASP A 21 5.12 19.92 0.57
C ASP A 21 3.68 20.27 1.01
N ALA A 22 2.67 19.53 0.57
CA ALA A 22 1.31 19.69 1.07
C ALA A 22 1.18 19.35 2.56
N ILE A 23 1.96 18.38 3.07
CA ILE A 23 1.99 18.06 4.50
C ILE A 23 2.60 19.23 5.29
N LEU A 24 3.67 19.86 4.80
CA LEU A 24 4.28 21.04 5.42
C LEU A 24 3.34 22.26 5.39
N ARG A 25 2.60 22.47 4.30
CA ARG A 25 1.61 23.56 4.17
C ARG A 25 0.42 23.43 5.12
N GLN A 26 0.10 22.21 5.58
CA GLN A 26 -0.91 21.99 6.61
C GLN A 26 -0.43 22.42 8.01
N HIS A 27 0.86 22.79 8.15
CA HIS A 27 1.44 23.33 9.36
C HIS A 27 1.80 24.83 9.21
N PRO A 28 0.82 25.74 9.15
CA PRO A 28 1.08 27.16 8.91
C PRO A 28 1.83 27.86 10.06
N ASP A 29 1.75 27.33 11.29
CA ASP A 29 2.27 28.02 12.49
C ASP A 29 3.71 27.65 12.87
N ASN A 30 4.35 26.73 12.14
CA ASN A 30 5.70 26.27 12.41
C ASN A 30 6.57 26.51 11.19
N GLU A 31 7.43 27.52 11.26
CA GLU A 31 8.54 27.66 10.32
C GLU A 31 9.40 26.40 10.45
N PRO A 32 9.39 25.49 9.46
CA PRO A 32 10.05 24.23 9.64
C PRO A 32 11.56 24.49 9.63
N LEU A 33 12.25 24.19 10.73
CA LEU A 33 13.69 23.90 10.76
C LEU A 33 13.99 22.59 10.01
N VAL A 34 13.33 22.39 8.87
CA VAL A 34 13.46 21.23 8.02
C VAL A 34 14.75 21.39 7.24
N THR A 35 15.67 20.46 7.48
CA THR A 35 16.83 20.32 6.62
C THR A 35 16.37 19.96 5.20
N GLU A 36 16.88 20.68 4.20
CA GLU A 36 16.58 20.43 2.78
C GLU A 36 16.85 18.96 2.40
N GLU A 37 17.81 18.30 3.07
CA GLU A 37 18.10 16.88 2.92
C GLU A 37 16.92 15.97 3.31
N GLU A 38 16.23 16.24 4.42
CA GLU A 38 15.08 15.43 4.85
C GLU A 38 13.88 15.64 3.94
N ARG A 39 13.69 16.86 3.45
CA ARG A 39 12.67 17.19 2.45
C ARG A 39 12.90 16.42 1.16
N GLN A 40 14.12 16.45 0.62
CA GLN A 40 14.49 15.69 -0.58
C GLN A 40 14.31 14.19 -0.38
N ARG A 41 14.64 13.65 0.80
CA ARG A 41 14.44 12.24 1.12
C ARG A 41 12.97 11.85 1.12
N ALA A 42 12.10 12.65 1.73
CA ALA A 42 10.66 12.40 1.73
C ALA A 42 10.08 12.49 0.31
N TRP A 43 10.55 13.45 -0.50
CA TRP A 43 10.15 13.61 -1.89
C TRP A 43 10.57 12.42 -2.75
N TRP A 44 11.81 11.97 -2.61
CA TRP A 44 12.33 10.77 -3.28
C TRP A 44 11.54 9.52 -2.91
N LEU A 45 11.17 9.36 -1.63
CA LEU A 45 10.31 8.27 -1.18
C LEU A 45 8.92 8.38 -1.82
N TRP A 46 8.31 9.56 -1.80
CA TRP A 46 6.99 9.79 -2.36
C TRP A 46 6.94 9.49 -3.87
N GLN A 47 7.92 9.94 -4.66
CA GLN A 47 8.02 9.61 -6.09
C GLN A 47 8.15 8.11 -6.37
N ARG A 48 8.79 7.36 -5.45
CA ARG A 48 8.98 5.90 -5.57
C ARG A 48 7.80 5.10 -5.03
N ARG A 49 6.66 5.76 -4.77
CA ARG A 49 5.44 5.11 -4.33
C ARG A 49 5.05 3.97 -5.27
N PRO A 50 4.95 2.72 -4.77
CA PRO A 50 4.31 1.66 -5.52
C PRO A 50 2.88 2.07 -5.83
N ARG A 51 2.47 2.02 -7.11
CA ARG A 51 1.09 2.30 -7.50
C ARG A 51 0.15 1.44 -6.67
N GLY A 52 -0.90 2.08 -6.14
CA GLY A 52 -1.97 1.41 -5.40
C GLY A 52 -2.48 0.24 -6.22
N MET A 53 -2.49 -0.93 -5.60
CA MET A 53 -2.82 -2.15 -6.31
C MET A 53 -4.34 -2.35 -6.28
N ASN A 54 -4.97 -2.41 -7.46
CA ASN A 54 -6.42 -2.51 -7.54
C ASN A 54 -6.87 -3.94 -7.19
N ILE A 55 -7.29 -4.14 -5.94
CA ILE A 55 -7.81 -5.41 -5.41
C ILE A 55 -8.96 -5.96 -6.28
N PHE A 56 -9.76 -5.06 -6.86
CA PHE A 56 -10.89 -5.42 -7.71
C PHE A 56 -10.45 -6.21 -8.96
N VAL A 57 -9.32 -5.84 -9.57
CA VAL A 57 -8.79 -6.53 -10.76
C VAL A 57 -8.40 -7.97 -10.42
N TYR A 58 -7.76 -8.18 -9.27
CA TYR A 58 -7.40 -9.50 -8.78
C TYR A 58 -8.65 -10.35 -8.46
N GLY A 59 -9.67 -9.73 -7.86
CA GLY A 59 -10.96 -10.37 -7.61
C GLY A 59 -11.67 -10.82 -8.88
N ILE A 60 -11.72 -9.96 -9.91
CA ILE A 60 -12.30 -10.31 -11.22
C ILE A 60 -11.53 -11.47 -11.85
N LEU A 61 -10.20 -11.42 -11.84
CA LEU A 61 -9.36 -12.44 -12.45
C LEU A 61 -9.60 -13.83 -11.84
N LEU A 62 -9.72 -13.88 -10.51
CA LEU A 62 -10.05 -15.10 -9.77
C LEU A 62 -11.49 -15.55 -10.04
N GLY A 63 -12.45 -14.63 -10.05
CA GLY A 63 -13.86 -14.95 -10.33
C GLY A 63 -14.09 -15.53 -11.72
N VAL A 64 -13.48 -14.93 -12.74
CA VAL A 64 -13.53 -15.44 -14.13
C VAL A 64 -12.87 -16.81 -14.22
N GLY A 65 -11.72 -17.01 -13.57
CA GLY A 65 -11.04 -18.30 -13.52
C GLY A 65 -11.91 -19.39 -12.89
N ALA A 66 -12.64 -19.08 -11.81
CA ALA A 66 -13.57 -20.02 -11.19
C ALA A 66 -14.74 -20.39 -12.11
N MET A 67 -15.34 -19.43 -12.81
CA MET A 67 -16.44 -19.68 -13.76
C MET A 67 -15.99 -20.53 -14.96
N ALA A 68 -14.73 -20.43 -15.37
CA ALA A 68 -14.18 -21.27 -16.43
C ALA A 68 -14.13 -22.78 -16.08
N HIS A 69 -14.32 -23.15 -14.81
CA HIS A 69 -14.38 -24.56 -14.38
C HIS A 69 -15.77 -25.19 -14.56
N THR A 70 -16.82 -24.37 -14.62
CA THR A 70 -18.21 -24.83 -14.69
C THR A 70 -18.50 -25.76 -15.89
N PRO A 71 -17.99 -25.49 -17.11
CA PRO A 71 -18.19 -26.39 -18.25
C PRO A 71 -17.58 -27.78 -18.06
N PHE A 72 -16.43 -27.89 -17.38
CA PHE A 72 -15.74 -29.17 -17.15
C PHE A 72 -16.48 -30.07 -16.15
N LEU A 73 -17.20 -29.46 -15.20
CA LEU A 73 -18.10 -30.18 -14.31
C LEU A 73 -19.32 -30.72 -15.06
N ILE A 74 -19.83 -29.97 -16.05
CA ILE A 74 -20.99 -30.35 -16.86
C ILE A 74 -20.63 -31.43 -17.90
N LEU A 75 -19.44 -31.36 -18.50
CA LEU A 75 -18.93 -32.31 -19.50
C LEU A 75 -18.57 -33.69 -18.91
N GLY A 76 -18.59 -33.86 -17.58
CA GLY A 76 -18.55 -35.17 -16.92
C GLY A 76 -17.19 -35.91 -16.95
N SER A 77 -16.12 -35.27 -17.42
CA SER A 77 -14.78 -35.89 -17.47
C SER A 77 -13.94 -35.51 -16.23
N PRO A 78 -13.80 -36.39 -15.22
CA PRO A 78 -13.06 -36.10 -14.00
C PRO A 78 -11.56 -35.87 -14.24
N LEU A 79 -10.97 -36.55 -15.25
CA LEU A 79 -9.56 -36.38 -15.59
C LEU A 79 -9.26 -34.95 -16.06
N LEU A 80 -10.03 -34.46 -17.04
CA LEU A 80 -9.92 -33.08 -17.55
C LEU A 80 -10.16 -32.07 -16.44
N PHE A 81 -11.18 -32.29 -15.59
CA PHE A 81 -11.42 -31.44 -14.43
C PHE A 81 -10.20 -31.36 -13.51
N CYS A 82 -9.60 -32.49 -13.12
CA CYS A 82 -8.42 -32.51 -12.25
C CYS A 82 -7.21 -31.78 -12.85
N ILE A 83 -6.97 -31.95 -14.16
CA ILE A 83 -5.86 -31.29 -14.87
C ILE A 83 -6.07 -29.77 -14.87
N PHE A 84 -7.25 -29.32 -15.30
CA PHE A 84 -7.58 -27.89 -15.34
C PHE A 84 -7.56 -27.26 -13.95
N HIS A 85 -8.12 -27.96 -12.96
CA HIS A 85 -8.15 -27.49 -11.59
C HIS A 85 -6.74 -27.35 -10.99
N SER A 86 -5.84 -28.30 -11.28
CA SER A 86 -4.44 -28.21 -10.83
C SER A 86 -3.73 -27.00 -11.43
N ILE A 87 -3.90 -26.76 -12.74
CA ILE A 87 -3.33 -25.59 -13.41
C ILE A 87 -3.90 -24.30 -12.81
N TYR A 88 -5.21 -24.27 -12.54
CA TYR A 88 -5.86 -23.14 -11.91
C TYR A 88 -5.34 -22.87 -10.50
N ILE A 89 -5.17 -23.90 -9.65
CA ILE A 89 -4.58 -23.73 -8.32
C ILE A 89 -3.19 -23.08 -8.42
N LEU A 90 -2.34 -23.55 -9.33
CA LEU A 90 -1.02 -22.95 -9.56
C LEU A 90 -1.13 -21.48 -9.99
N PHE A 91 -2.09 -21.17 -10.86
CA PHE A 91 -2.39 -19.80 -11.27
C PHE A 91 -2.84 -18.93 -10.08
N VAL A 92 -3.79 -19.40 -9.28
CA VAL A 92 -4.29 -18.70 -8.09
C VAL A 92 -3.15 -18.45 -7.10
N LEU A 93 -2.34 -19.47 -6.79
CA LEU A 93 -1.19 -19.34 -5.90
C LEU A 93 -0.19 -18.29 -6.41
N ARG A 94 0.09 -18.27 -7.72
CA ARG A 94 0.95 -17.26 -8.33
C ARG A 94 0.37 -15.86 -8.20
N VAL A 95 -0.91 -15.69 -8.51
CA VAL A 95 -1.62 -14.41 -8.46
C VAL A 95 -1.65 -13.86 -7.02
N VAL A 96 -2.02 -14.72 -6.06
CA VAL A 96 -2.00 -14.40 -4.62
C VAL A 96 -0.58 -14.11 -4.14
N GLY A 97 0.43 -14.87 -4.57
CA GLY A 97 1.82 -14.60 -4.22
C GLY A 97 2.31 -13.23 -4.71
N VAL A 98 2.00 -12.86 -5.95
CA VAL A 98 2.30 -11.53 -6.51
C VAL A 98 1.57 -10.44 -5.73
N TYR A 99 0.30 -10.68 -5.36
CA TYR A 99 -0.48 -9.78 -4.53
C TYR A 99 0.22 -9.51 -3.19
N TYR A 100 0.56 -10.57 -2.44
CA TYR A 100 1.25 -10.46 -1.15
C TYR A 100 2.60 -9.76 -1.27
N PHE A 101 3.36 -10.04 -2.34
CA PHE A 101 4.64 -9.39 -2.57
C PHE A 101 4.49 -7.88 -2.77
N LYS A 102 3.54 -7.45 -3.62
CA LYS A 102 3.27 -6.03 -3.87
C LYS A 102 2.72 -5.34 -2.63
N GLU A 103 1.82 -5.98 -1.89
CA GLU A 103 1.29 -5.47 -0.62
C GLU A 103 2.41 -5.30 0.43
N ARG A 104 3.29 -6.30 0.57
CA ARG A 104 4.46 -6.21 1.46
C ARG A 104 5.38 -5.05 1.08
N ARG A 105 5.64 -4.86 -0.22
CA ARG A 105 6.43 -3.73 -0.74
C ARG A 105 5.76 -2.39 -0.43
N TYR A 106 4.44 -2.30 -0.61
CA TYR A 106 3.67 -1.09 -0.29
C TYR A 106 3.70 -0.78 1.21
N ARG A 107 3.50 -1.77 2.08
CA ARG A 107 3.59 -1.59 3.54
C ARG A 107 4.97 -1.13 3.98
N ARG A 108 6.03 -1.71 3.41
CA ARG A 108 7.41 -1.29 3.69
C ARG A 108 7.64 0.16 3.29
N TRP A 109 7.28 0.50 2.04
CA TRP A 109 7.33 1.86 1.54
C TRP A 109 6.56 2.84 2.44
N LYS A 110 5.32 2.50 2.83
CA LYS A 110 4.48 3.32 3.71
C LYS A 110 5.14 3.56 5.05
N LYS A 111 5.76 2.54 5.66
CA LYS A 111 6.49 2.67 6.92
C LYS A 111 7.70 3.59 6.80
N ASP A 112 8.47 3.45 5.72
CA ASP A 112 9.66 4.28 5.49
C ASP A 112 9.28 5.73 5.21
N TYR A 113 8.22 5.94 4.43
CA TYR A 113 7.65 7.26 4.16
C TYR A 113 7.08 7.91 5.43
N MET A 114 6.32 7.18 6.25
CA MET A 114 5.83 7.68 7.55
C MET A 114 6.98 8.10 8.45
N ARG A 115 8.07 7.33 8.49
CA ARG A 115 9.24 7.67 9.30
C ARG A 115 9.93 8.94 8.80
N ALA A 116 10.00 9.14 7.48
CA ALA A 116 10.57 10.35 6.90
C ALA A 116 9.70 11.59 7.21
N VAL A 117 8.38 11.48 7.02
CA VAL A 117 7.44 12.56 7.35
C VAL A 117 7.41 12.85 8.85
N ALA A 118 7.48 11.82 9.70
CA ALA A 118 7.53 12.04 11.14
C ALA A 118 8.79 12.77 11.58
N ARG A 119 9.92 12.64 10.88
CA ARG A 119 11.15 13.42 11.17
C ARG A 119 10.99 14.87 10.74
N LEU A 120 10.47 15.07 9.53
CA LEU A 120 10.11 16.39 9.01
C LEU A 120 9.21 17.20 9.97
N VAL A 121 8.34 16.53 10.73
CA VAL A 121 7.41 17.19 11.67
C VAL A 121 7.93 17.22 13.11
N ARG A 122 8.85 16.33 13.52
CA ARG A 122 9.26 16.15 14.92
C ARG A 122 10.48 16.98 15.33
N ASP A 123 11.18 17.62 14.39
CA ASP A 123 12.39 18.42 14.72
C ASP A 123 12.13 19.62 15.65
N GLU A 124 10.89 19.82 16.12
CA GLU A 124 10.54 20.79 17.15
C GLU A 124 10.39 20.24 18.58
N SER A 125 10.30 18.92 18.80
CA SER A 125 10.00 18.42 20.15
C SER A 125 11.21 18.34 21.09
N ASN A 126 12.38 18.83 20.67
CA ASN A 126 13.67 18.67 21.36
C ASN A 126 14.48 19.97 21.51
N GLN A 127 13.84 21.13 21.31
CA GLN A 127 14.34 22.42 21.80
C GLN A 127 13.40 22.93 22.89
#